data_AF-A0A966YL36-F1
#
_entry.id   AF-A0A966YL36-F1
#
_cell.length_a   1.000
_cell.length_b   1.000
_cell.length_c   1.000
_cell.angle_alpha   90.00
_cell.angle_beta   90.00
_cell.angle_gamma   90.00
#
_symmetry.space_group_name_H-M   'P 1'
#
loop_
_entity.id
_entity.type
_entity.pdbx_description
1 polymer ?
#
loop_
_entity_poly.entity_id
_entity_poly.type
_entity_poly.pdbx_seq_one_letter_code
_entity_poly.pdbx_strand_id
1 'polypeptide(L)'
;MKAARPRHLGKPRQPSQGTYASIINVIENRGYVEQRERRFYATALGEAVTEFLEEGFENQFIEVGYTREIEQELDQVAQGSKPWTEMLHEFYDELLPKLEFADQLKHKKAESFPSEYACPQCQRRLEYRLGRTGRFLSCSGYNEKTLVEPPPPKKPAKGKKPRARKPKEVPACTYAMPVDRDGRPLLPEQIDLLSPAG
;
A
#
# COMPACT_ATOMS: atom_id res chain seq x y z
N MET A 1 19.17 3.33 60.48
CA MET A 1 20.01 3.05 59.31
C MET A 1 19.42 1.84 58.57
N LYS A 2 18.69 2.04 57.47
CA LYS A 2 18.24 0.93 56.59
C LYS A 2 18.79 1.20 55.19
N ALA A 3 19.64 0.30 54.75
CA ALA A 3 20.41 0.38 53.52
C ALA A 3 19.50 0.42 52.28
N ALA A 4 19.78 1.36 51.37
CA ALA A 4 19.19 1.43 50.04
C ALA A 4 19.70 0.26 49.19
N ARG A 5 18.78 -0.48 48.56
CA ARG A 5 19.11 -1.46 47.52
C ARG A 5 19.68 -0.73 46.29
N PRO A 6 20.76 -1.22 45.68
CA PRO A 6 21.31 -0.60 44.48
C PRO A 6 20.35 -0.82 43.31
N ARG A 7 20.03 0.26 42.59
CA ARG A 7 19.28 0.22 41.33
C ARG A 7 20.17 -0.42 40.27
N HIS A 8 19.65 -1.47 39.66
CA HIS A 8 20.34 -2.23 38.63
C HIS A 8 20.57 -1.34 37.40
N LEU A 9 21.83 -1.02 37.11
CA LEU A 9 22.26 -0.44 35.84
C LEU A 9 22.06 -1.46 34.71
N GLY A 10 21.59 -0.97 33.55
CA GLY A 10 22.06 -1.44 32.25
C GLY A 10 21.41 -2.68 31.63
N LYS A 11 20.07 -2.81 31.64
CA LYS A 11 19.40 -3.67 30.65
C LYS A 11 18.71 -2.80 29.59
N PRO A 12 18.91 -3.08 28.28
CA PRO A 12 18.16 -2.41 27.24
C PRO A 12 16.66 -2.63 27.49
N ARG A 13 15.89 -1.55 27.44
CA ARG A 13 14.45 -1.57 27.64
C ARG A 13 13.84 -2.31 26.45
N GLN A 14 13.28 -3.50 26.70
CA GLN A 14 12.43 -4.12 25.69
C GLN A 14 11.19 -3.24 25.48
N PRO A 15 10.62 -3.20 24.26
CA PRO A 15 9.39 -2.44 24.01
C PRO A 15 8.36 -2.80 25.07
N SER A 16 7.74 -1.79 25.68
CA SER A 16 6.72 -2.04 26.70
C SER A 16 5.63 -2.94 26.11
N GLN A 17 5.04 -3.83 26.90
CA GLN A 17 4.02 -4.77 26.42
C GLN A 17 2.84 -4.08 25.67
N GLY A 18 2.64 -2.77 25.88
CA GLY A 18 1.67 -1.96 25.14
C GLY A 18 2.08 -1.61 23.70
N THR A 19 3.37 -1.40 23.42
CA THR A 19 3.84 -1.01 22.08
C THR A 19 3.69 -2.18 21.11
N TYR A 20 4.03 -3.40 21.53
CA TYR A 20 3.99 -4.58 20.67
C TYR A 20 2.56 -4.92 20.21
N ALA A 21 1.62 -4.94 21.17
CA ALA A 21 0.20 -5.17 20.86
C ALA A 21 -0.38 -4.05 19.98
N SER A 22 0.01 -2.79 20.23
CA SER A 22 -0.42 -1.65 19.40
C SER A 22 0.13 -1.74 17.97
N ILE A 23 1.40 -2.12 17.79
CA ILE A 23 2.01 -2.28 16.46
C ILE A 23 1.26 -3.35 15.67
N ILE A 24 1.05 -4.53 16.26
CA ILE A 24 0.33 -5.64 15.61
C ILE A 24 -1.08 -5.19 15.18
N ASN A 25 -1.82 -4.54 16.07
CA ASN A 25 -3.16 -4.03 15.75
C ASN A 25 -3.14 -3.00 14.62
N VAL A 26 -2.13 -2.13 14.55
CA VAL A 26 -2.04 -1.11 13.49
C VAL A 26 -1.74 -1.73 12.13
N ILE A 27 -0.79 -2.66 12.05
CA ILE A 27 -0.40 -3.29 10.78
C ILE A 27 -1.52 -4.20 10.23
N GLU A 28 -2.28 -4.84 11.11
CA GLU A 28 -3.44 -5.65 10.73
C GLU A 28 -4.63 -4.77 10.30
N ASN A 29 -4.98 -3.74 11.08
CA ASN A 29 -6.11 -2.85 10.76
C ASN A 29 -5.88 -2.05 9.46
N ARG A 30 -4.63 -1.72 9.13
CA ARG A 30 -4.27 -1.08 7.87
C ARG A 30 -4.22 -2.06 6.68
N GLY A 31 -4.33 -3.36 6.94
CA GLY A 31 -4.33 -4.41 5.93
C GLY A 31 -2.97 -4.66 5.30
N TYR A 32 -1.86 -4.33 5.98
CA TYR A 32 -0.51 -4.67 5.51
C TYR A 32 -0.18 -6.15 5.74
N VAL A 33 -0.75 -6.72 6.78
CA VAL A 33 -0.66 -8.14 7.10
C VAL A 33 -2.05 -8.70 7.36
N GLU A 34 -2.17 -10.02 7.21
CA GLU A 34 -3.34 -10.76 7.60
C GLU A 34 -2.96 -11.97 8.44
N GLN A 35 -3.82 -12.32 9.40
CA GLN A 35 -3.61 -13.49 10.23
C GLN A 35 -4.41 -14.69 9.69
N ARG A 36 -3.71 -15.77 9.31
CA ARG A 36 -4.31 -17.05 8.90
C ARG A 36 -3.76 -18.16 9.79
N GLU A 37 -4.63 -18.96 10.40
CA GLU A 37 -4.22 -20.07 11.27
C GLU A 37 -3.19 -19.68 12.35
N ARG A 38 -3.37 -18.48 12.94
CA ARG A 38 -2.46 -17.88 13.95
C ARG A 38 -1.06 -17.51 13.43
N ARG A 39 -0.85 -17.46 12.10
CA ARG A 39 0.37 -16.99 11.45
C ARG A 39 0.08 -15.73 10.65
N PHE A 40 1.07 -14.84 10.56
CA PHE A 40 0.95 -13.62 9.74
C PHE A 40 1.47 -13.87 8.33
N TYR A 41 0.74 -13.33 7.37
CA TYR A 41 1.08 -13.31 5.96
C TYR A 41 1.08 -11.85 5.48
N ALA A 42 2.08 -11.49 4.69
CA ALA A 42 2.12 -10.17 4.06
C ALA A 42 1.01 -10.10 2.99
N THR A 43 0.30 -8.97 2.95
CA THR A 43 -0.63 -8.71 1.85
C THR A 43 0.13 -8.04 0.70
N ALA A 44 -0.43 -8.08 -0.51
CA ALA A 44 0.15 -7.34 -1.64
C ALA A 44 0.23 -5.82 -1.40
N LEU A 45 -0.64 -5.26 -0.54
CA LEU A 45 -0.52 -3.86 -0.10
C LEU A 45 0.68 -3.70 0.82
N GLY A 46 0.87 -4.61 1.78
CA GLY A 46 2.04 -4.62 2.66
C GLY A 46 3.35 -4.67 1.88
N GLU A 47 3.48 -5.62 0.96
CA GLU A 47 4.66 -5.76 0.09
C GLU A 47 4.93 -4.50 -0.72
N ALA A 48 3.92 -3.97 -1.43
CA ALA A 48 4.09 -2.76 -2.24
C ALA A 48 4.48 -1.53 -1.42
N VAL A 49 3.96 -1.41 -0.19
CA VAL A 49 4.34 -0.31 0.73
C VAL A 49 5.74 -0.50 1.25
N THR A 50 6.12 -1.72 1.63
CA THR A 50 7.49 -2.03 2.09
C THR A 50 8.51 -1.71 0.99
N GLU A 51 8.29 -2.16 -0.24
CA GLU A 51 9.19 -1.86 -1.36
C GLU A 51 9.32 -0.35 -1.65
N PHE A 52 8.20 0.38 -1.56
CA PHE A 52 8.23 1.84 -1.73
C PHE A 52 9.05 2.52 -0.62
N LEU A 53 8.88 2.06 0.62
CA LEU A 53 9.61 2.59 1.75
C LEU A 53 11.09 2.23 1.71
N GLU A 54 11.45 1.03 1.25
CA GLU A 54 12.83 0.60 1.05
C GLU A 54 13.55 1.46 0.00
N GLU A 55 12.88 1.78 -1.10
CA GLU A 55 13.42 2.67 -2.12
C GLU A 55 13.50 4.14 -1.64
N GLY A 56 12.51 4.62 -0.91
CA GLY A 56 12.46 6.01 -0.44
C GLY A 56 13.39 6.31 0.73
N PHE A 57 13.65 5.32 1.59
CA PHE A 57 14.38 5.48 2.85
C PHE A 57 15.58 4.53 2.94
N GLU A 58 16.32 4.36 1.85
CA GLU A 58 17.49 3.48 1.82
C GLU A 58 18.43 3.71 3.02
N ASN A 59 18.76 2.61 3.71
CA ASN A 59 19.67 2.52 4.85
C ASN A 59 19.28 3.32 6.11
N GLN A 60 18.05 3.86 6.22
CA GLN A 60 17.60 4.67 7.38
C GLN A 60 16.09 4.50 7.63
N PHE A 61 15.59 4.89 8.80
CA PHE A 61 14.17 4.91 9.23
C PHE A 61 13.43 3.57 9.31
N ILE A 62 13.49 2.74 8.26
CA ILE A 62 12.81 1.45 8.16
C ILE A 62 13.71 0.27 8.55
N GLU A 63 15.02 0.52 8.65
CA GLU A 63 16.02 -0.47 9.03
C GLU A 63 15.95 -0.77 10.53
N VAL A 64 16.01 -2.05 10.88
CA VAL A 64 15.95 -2.51 12.28
C VAL A 64 17.07 -1.89 13.12
N GLY A 65 18.25 -1.69 12.52
CA GLY A 65 19.39 -1.04 13.16
C GLY A 65 19.09 0.40 13.58
N TYR A 66 18.54 1.18 12.65
CA TYR A 66 18.16 2.58 12.88
C TYR A 66 17.05 2.69 13.93
N THR A 67 16.00 1.86 13.84
CA THR A 67 14.93 1.84 14.85
C THR A 67 15.48 1.58 16.26
N ARG A 68 16.46 0.68 16.37
CA ARG A 68 17.11 0.38 17.66
C ARG A 68 17.89 1.58 18.21
N GLU A 69 18.51 2.37 17.36
CA GLU A 69 19.27 3.57 17.75
C GLU A 69 18.33 4.66 18.27
N ILE A 70 17.23 4.96 17.55
CA ILE A 70 16.22 5.93 17.99
C ILE A 70 15.60 5.54 19.34
N GLU A 71 15.31 4.26 19.57
CA GLU A 71 14.80 3.78 20.87
C GLU A 71 15.82 4.01 22.00
N GLN A 72 17.13 3.86 21.73
CA GLN A 72 18.17 4.18 22.71
C GLN A 72 18.23 5.68 23.02
N GLU A 73 18.08 6.53 22.01
CA GLU A 73 18.04 7.98 22.21
C GLU A 73 16.81 8.42 23.01
N LEU A 74 15.64 7.83 22.73
CA LEU A 74 14.43 8.05 23.52
C LEU A 74 14.62 7.68 24.99
N ASP A 75 15.33 6.59 25.26
CA ASP A 75 15.70 6.19 26.62
C ASP A 75 16.69 7.16 27.28
N GLN A 76 17.64 7.73 26.53
CA GLN A 76 18.55 8.77 27.03
C GLN A 76 17.79 10.06 27.39
N VAL A 77 16.83 10.45 26.55
CA VAL A 77 15.93 11.59 26.83
C VAL A 77 15.12 11.34 28.10
N ALA A 78 14.55 10.14 28.26
CA ALA A 78 13.80 9.76 29.46
C ALA A 78 14.66 9.76 30.73
N GLN A 79 15.96 9.48 30.61
CA GLN A 79 16.95 9.53 31.69
C GLN A 79 17.50 10.94 31.94
N GLY A 80 17.17 11.91 31.08
CA GLY A 80 17.68 13.28 31.14
C GLY A 80 19.13 13.45 30.68
N SER A 81 19.71 12.44 30.01
CA SER A 81 21.08 12.49 29.50
C SER A 81 21.20 13.08 28.08
N LYS A 82 20.07 13.27 27.38
CA LYS A 82 19.99 13.99 26.10
C LYS A 82 18.78 14.94 26.13
N PRO A 83 18.89 16.21 25.70
CA PRO A 83 17.74 17.10 25.53
C PRO A 83 16.79 16.57 24.45
N TRP A 84 15.48 16.49 24.73
CA TRP A 84 14.50 15.99 23.76
C TRP A 84 14.41 16.84 22.49
N THR A 85 14.60 18.15 22.61
CA THR A 85 14.59 19.08 21.47
C THR A 85 15.73 18.81 20.53
N GLU A 86 16.93 18.52 21.05
CA GLU A 86 18.12 18.23 20.26
C GLU A 86 17.92 16.95 19.45
N MET A 87 17.45 15.87 20.09
CA MET A 87 17.11 14.62 19.38
C MET A 87 16.08 14.84 18.26
N LEU A 88 15.04 15.65 18.49
CA LEU A 88 14.06 15.94 17.43
C LEU A 88 14.68 16.73 16.28
N HIS A 89 15.51 17.74 16.57
CA HIS A 89 16.18 18.50 15.51
C HIS A 89 17.03 17.59 14.63
N GLU A 90 17.86 16.74 15.24
CA GLU A 90 18.68 15.76 14.52
C GLU A 90 17.83 14.82 13.66
N PHE A 91 16.75 14.27 14.22
CA PHE A 91 15.83 13.39 13.49
C PHE A 91 15.18 14.09 12.28
N TYR A 92 14.71 15.33 12.46
CA TYR A 92 14.06 16.08 11.39
C TYR A 92 15.02 16.50 10.28
N ASP A 93 16.25 16.88 10.64
CA ASP A 93 17.29 17.26 9.69
C ASP A 93 17.69 16.08 8.78
N GLU A 94 17.65 14.85 9.30
CA GLU A 94 17.83 13.62 8.51
C GLU A 94 16.59 13.25 7.68
N LEU A 95 15.39 13.44 8.23
CA LEU A 95 14.14 13.01 7.61
C LEU A 95 13.74 13.87 6.41
N LEU A 96 13.91 15.19 6.50
CA LEU A 96 13.41 16.13 5.48
C LEU A 96 13.98 15.85 4.07
N PRO A 97 15.31 15.69 3.88
CA PRO A 97 15.86 15.38 2.55
C PRO A 97 15.35 14.05 1.99
N LYS A 98 15.13 13.05 2.86
CA LYS A 98 14.59 11.75 2.46
C LYS A 98 13.12 11.84 2.05
N LEU A 99 12.33 12.66 2.74
CA LEU A 99 10.95 12.94 2.33
C LEU A 99 10.88 13.62 0.98
N GLU A 100 11.74 14.61 0.72
CA GLU A 100 11.80 15.29 -0.58
C GLU A 100 12.19 14.32 -1.71
N PHE A 101 13.10 13.39 -1.44
CA PHE A 101 13.47 12.33 -2.38
C PHE A 101 12.30 11.35 -2.61
N ALA A 102 11.68 10.87 -1.54
CA ALA A 102 10.57 9.92 -1.61
C ALA A 102 9.33 10.51 -2.32
N ASP A 103 9.09 11.83 -2.21
CA ASP A 103 8.01 12.51 -2.91
C ASP A 103 8.22 12.57 -4.44
N GLN A 104 9.49 12.53 -4.88
CA GLN A 104 9.84 12.48 -6.30
C GLN A 104 9.73 11.07 -6.88
N LEU A 105 9.72 10.03 -6.04
CA LEU A 105 9.49 8.67 -6.49
C LEU A 105 8.10 8.59 -7.10
N LYS A 106 8.03 8.08 -8.33
CA LYS A 106 6.74 7.82 -8.96
C LYS A 106 5.97 6.89 -8.03
N HIS A 107 4.71 7.22 -7.75
CA HIS A 107 3.79 6.25 -7.16
C HIS A 107 3.88 4.97 -7.99
N LYS A 108 4.56 3.95 -7.47
CA LYS A 108 4.45 2.60 -7.99
C LYS A 108 2.98 2.28 -7.87
N LYS A 109 2.25 2.34 -9.00
CA LYS A 109 0.91 1.76 -9.06
C LYS A 109 1.14 0.33 -8.59
N ALA A 110 0.53 -0.05 -7.46
CA ALA A 110 0.66 -1.38 -6.91
C ALA A 110 0.65 -2.38 -8.07
N GLU A 111 1.78 -3.06 -8.26
CA GLU A 111 2.01 -3.80 -9.48
C GLU A 111 0.86 -4.78 -9.70
N SER A 112 0.41 -4.85 -10.95
CA SER A 112 -0.69 -5.74 -11.29
C SER A 112 -0.15 -7.16 -11.43
N PHE A 113 -0.62 -8.07 -10.57
CA PHE A 113 -0.16 -9.45 -10.62
C PHE A 113 -1.02 -10.28 -11.60
N PRO A 114 -0.41 -11.22 -12.35
CA PRO A 114 -1.15 -12.25 -13.09
C PRO A 114 -2.23 -12.91 -12.23
N SER A 115 -3.40 -13.17 -12.80
CA SER A 115 -4.34 -14.13 -12.22
C SER A 115 -4.59 -15.27 -13.19
N GLU A 116 -5.02 -16.41 -12.65
CA GLU A 116 -5.42 -17.59 -13.41
C GLU A 116 -6.78 -17.42 -14.12
N TYR A 117 -7.50 -16.33 -13.87
CA TYR A 117 -8.88 -16.16 -14.33
C TYR A 117 -8.97 -15.46 -15.70
N ALA A 118 -9.90 -15.92 -16.54
CA ALA A 118 -10.27 -15.23 -17.77
C ALA A 118 -11.37 -14.17 -17.54
N CYS A 119 -11.30 -13.07 -18.28
CA CYS A 119 -12.35 -12.05 -18.31
C CYS A 119 -13.60 -12.63 -19.02
N PRO A 120 -14.79 -12.61 -18.41
CA PRO A 120 -16.00 -13.13 -19.04
C PRO A 120 -16.48 -12.29 -20.23
N GLN A 121 -16.04 -11.04 -20.35
CA GLN A 121 -16.45 -10.14 -21.43
C GLN A 121 -15.59 -10.27 -22.70
N CYS A 122 -14.29 -10.54 -22.57
CA CYS A 122 -13.36 -10.53 -23.71
C CYS A 122 -12.33 -11.67 -23.69
N GLN A 123 -12.44 -12.61 -22.73
CA GLN A 123 -11.60 -13.80 -22.56
C GLN A 123 -10.10 -13.55 -22.34
N ARG A 124 -9.68 -12.30 -22.22
CA ARG A 124 -8.30 -11.94 -21.83
C ARG A 124 -8.04 -12.28 -20.36
N ARG A 125 -6.77 -12.43 -20.00
CA ARG A 125 -6.37 -12.69 -18.61
C ARG A 125 -6.76 -11.53 -17.68
N LEU A 126 -7.29 -11.87 -16.52
CA LEU A 126 -7.49 -10.93 -15.42
C LEU A 126 -6.17 -10.72 -14.66
N GLU A 127 -6.02 -9.56 -14.06
CA GLU A 127 -4.90 -9.19 -13.22
C GLU A 127 -5.41 -8.75 -11.86
N TYR A 128 -4.72 -9.15 -10.81
CA TYR A 128 -4.96 -8.58 -9.50
C TYR A 128 -4.43 -7.16 -9.43
N ARG A 129 -5.27 -6.24 -9.02
CA ARG A 129 -4.92 -4.83 -8.79
C ARG A 129 -5.34 -4.40 -7.40
N LEU A 130 -4.65 -3.38 -6.89
CA LEU A 130 -5.01 -2.76 -5.64
C LEU A 130 -5.87 -1.52 -5.89
N GLY A 131 -7.08 -1.54 -5.33
CA GLY A 131 -7.99 -0.41 -5.31
C GLY A 131 -8.14 0.16 -3.91
N ARG A 132 -8.94 1.22 -3.77
CA ARG A 132 -9.22 1.85 -2.47
C ARG A 132 -9.88 0.91 -1.46
N THR A 133 -10.67 -0.06 -1.94
CA THR A 133 -11.40 -1.04 -1.13
C THR A 133 -10.65 -2.36 -0.96
N GLY A 134 -9.39 -2.43 -1.39
CA GLY A 134 -8.59 -3.65 -1.35
C GLY A 134 -8.30 -4.23 -2.74
N ARG A 135 -7.87 -5.50 -2.76
CA ARG A 135 -7.51 -6.21 -3.99
C ARG A 135 -8.77 -6.50 -4.82
N PHE A 136 -8.64 -6.43 -6.14
CA PHE A 136 -9.70 -6.79 -7.08
C PHE A 136 -9.09 -7.35 -8.37
N LEU A 137 -9.87 -8.11 -9.12
CA LEU A 137 -9.50 -8.58 -10.46
C LEU A 137 -9.90 -7.53 -11.49
N SER A 138 -9.00 -7.17 -12.39
CA SER A 138 -9.22 -6.24 -13.50
C SER A 138 -8.82 -6.90 -14.81
N CYS A 139 -9.58 -6.66 -15.88
CA CYS A 139 -9.15 -7.10 -17.22
C CYS A 139 -7.84 -6.43 -17.65
N SER A 140 -6.90 -7.19 -18.21
CA SER A 140 -5.67 -6.66 -18.80
C SER A 140 -5.95 -5.66 -19.93
N GLY A 141 -7.07 -5.83 -20.64
CA GLY A 141 -7.58 -4.89 -21.64
C GLY A 141 -8.00 -3.52 -21.11
N TYR A 142 -7.98 -3.29 -19.80
CA TYR A 142 -8.19 -1.96 -19.23
C TYR A 142 -7.06 -0.98 -19.57
N ASN A 143 -5.83 -1.47 -19.75
CA ASN A 143 -4.69 -0.61 -20.10
C ASN A 143 -4.61 -0.31 -21.59
N GLU A 144 -5.26 -1.13 -22.43
CA GLU A 144 -5.35 -0.90 -23.87
C GLU A 144 -6.44 0.12 -24.17
N LYS A 145 -6.08 1.21 -24.85
CA LYS A 145 -7.04 2.24 -25.25
C LYS A 145 -7.50 2.03 -26.68
N THR A 146 -8.80 2.07 -26.88
CA THR A 146 -9.45 2.04 -28.20
C THR A 146 -10.12 3.38 -28.46
N LEU A 147 -10.09 3.83 -29.71
CA LEU A 147 -10.80 5.03 -30.15
C LEU A 147 -12.26 4.69 -30.40
N VAL A 148 -13.17 5.35 -29.67
CA VAL A 148 -14.61 5.21 -29.89
C VAL A 148 -15.15 6.49 -30.53
N GLU A 149 -15.87 6.32 -31.63
CA GLU A 149 -16.55 7.41 -32.31
C GLU A 149 -17.66 7.98 -31.41
N PRO A 150 -17.79 9.32 -31.36
CA PRO A 150 -18.79 9.94 -30.51
C PRO A 150 -20.21 9.58 -30.99
N PRO A 151 -21.16 9.32 -30.07
CA PRO A 151 -22.55 9.09 -30.46
C PRO A 151 -23.09 10.31 -31.22
N PRO A 152 -24.06 10.10 -32.14
CA PRO A 152 -24.62 11.18 -32.93
C PRO A 152 -25.17 12.28 -32.03
N PRO A 153 -25.03 13.55 -32.41
CA PRO A 153 -25.45 14.67 -31.57
C PRO A 153 -26.96 14.58 -31.29
N LYS A 154 -27.35 14.67 -30.01
CA LYS A 154 -28.77 14.83 -29.64
C LYS A 154 -29.31 16.10 -30.28
N LYS A 155 -30.57 16.08 -30.73
CA LYS A 155 -31.25 17.25 -31.35
C LYS A 155 -31.02 18.48 -30.46
N PRO A 156 -30.50 19.60 -31.00
CA PRO A 156 -30.25 20.78 -30.19
C PRO A 156 -31.57 21.37 -29.68
N ALA A 157 -31.57 21.88 -28.45
CA ALA A 157 -32.61 22.79 -28.00
C ALA A 157 -32.63 24.02 -28.94
N LYS A 158 -33.84 24.54 -29.24
CA LYS A 158 -34.07 25.65 -30.18
C LYS A 158 -32.99 26.74 -30.04
N GLY A 159 -32.22 26.97 -31.11
CA GLY A 159 -31.30 28.10 -31.25
C GLY A 159 -29.80 27.83 -31.12
N LYS A 160 -29.32 26.59 -30.89
CA LYS A 160 -27.87 26.29 -30.82
C LYS A 160 -27.40 25.35 -31.94
N LYS A 161 -26.30 25.71 -32.63
CA LYS A 161 -25.63 24.83 -33.59
C LYS A 161 -25.06 23.58 -32.87
N PRO A 162 -25.19 22.37 -33.42
CA PRO A 162 -24.58 21.18 -32.83
C PRO A 162 -23.04 21.27 -32.91
N ARG A 163 -22.38 21.05 -31.76
CA ARG A 163 -20.91 20.99 -31.70
C ARG A 163 -20.45 19.56 -32.01
N ALA A 164 -19.57 19.42 -32.99
CA ALA A 164 -18.86 18.15 -33.24
C ALA A 164 -18.02 17.78 -32.01
N ARG A 165 -18.13 16.53 -31.55
CA ARG A 165 -17.34 16.01 -30.41
C ARG A 165 -16.09 15.35 -30.98
N LYS A 166 -14.94 15.55 -30.33
CA LYS A 166 -13.71 14.80 -30.66
C LYS A 166 -13.87 13.32 -30.23
N PRO A 167 -13.29 12.36 -30.97
CA PRO A 167 -13.20 10.97 -30.53
C PRO A 167 -12.55 10.88 -29.15
N LYS A 168 -13.02 9.95 -28.30
CA LYS A 168 -12.47 9.71 -26.97
C LYS A 168 -11.74 8.36 -26.96
N GLU A 169 -10.55 8.35 -26.37
CA GLU A 169 -9.89 7.11 -25.99
C GLU A 169 -10.61 6.51 -24.78
N VAL A 170 -11.04 5.26 -24.90
CA VAL A 170 -11.63 4.48 -23.80
C VAL A 170 -10.90 3.14 -23.68
N PRO A 171 -10.83 2.54 -22.49
CA PRO A 171 -10.25 1.21 -22.33
C PRO A 171 -10.99 0.16 -23.18
N ALA A 172 -10.27 -0.81 -23.72
CA ALA A 172 -10.83 -1.89 -24.54
C ALA A 172 -11.76 -2.80 -23.73
N CYS A 173 -11.53 -2.93 -22.42
CA CYS A 173 -12.42 -3.63 -21.50
C CYS A 173 -12.40 -2.95 -20.12
N THR A 174 -13.58 -2.81 -19.50
CA THR A 174 -13.74 -2.20 -18.17
C THR A 174 -14.13 -3.21 -17.10
N TYR A 175 -14.07 -4.51 -17.40
CA TYR A 175 -14.42 -5.55 -16.43
C TYR A 175 -13.50 -5.50 -15.21
N ALA A 176 -14.12 -5.44 -14.05
CA ALA A 176 -13.47 -5.54 -12.76
C ALA A 176 -14.38 -6.26 -11.77
N MET A 177 -13.81 -7.03 -10.85
CA MET A 177 -14.57 -7.74 -9.83
C MET A 177 -13.82 -7.81 -8.49
N PRO A 178 -14.49 -7.57 -7.36
CA PRO A 178 -13.86 -7.73 -6.05
C PRO A 178 -13.49 -9.19 -5.79
N VAL A 179 -12.42 -9.39 -5.02
CA VAL A 179 -12.01 -10.70 -4.52
C VAL A 179 -12.24 -10.80 -3.02
N ASP A 180 -12.36 -12.02 -2.52
CA ASP A 180 -12.36 -12.31 -1.10
C ASP A 180 -10.93 -12.18 -0.52
N ARG A 181 -10.81 -12.50 0.77
CA ARG A 181 -9.53 -12.45 1.50
C ARG A 181 -8.50 -13.44 0.95
N ASP A 182 -8.94 -14.56 0.39
CA ASP A 182 -8.09 -15.58 -0.22
C ASP A 182 -7.73 -15.23 -1.68
N GLY A 183 -8.18 -14.08 -2.19
CA GLY A 183 -7.97 -13.67 -3.57
C GLY A 183 -8.92 -14.37 -4.55
N ARG A 184 -9.91 -15.12 -4.07
CA ARG A 184 -10.89 -15.78 -4.91
C ARG A 184 -11.97 -14.80 -5.34
N PRO A 185 -12.52 -14.94 -6.54
CA PRO A 185 -13.57 -14.07 -6.99
C PRO A 185 -14.85 -14.20 -6.14
N LEU A 186 -15.44 -13.08 -5.68
CA LEU A 186 -16.64 -13.11 -4.83
C LEU A 186 -17.89 -13.67 -5.53
N LEU A 187 -17.91 -13.69 -6.86
CA LEU A 187 -18.95 -14.31 -7.68
C LEU A 187 -18.30 -15.32 -8.64
N PRO A 188 -17.96 -16.54 -8.16
CA PRO A 188 -17.25 -17.54 -8.96
C PRO A 188 -18.01 -17.95 -10.21
N GLU A 189 -19.35 -17.99 -10.16
CA GLU A 189 -20.22 -18.35 -11.28
C GLU A 189 -20.08 -17.41 -12.50
N GLN A 190 -19.54 -16.20 -12.30
CA GLN A 190 -19.28 -15.25 -13.38
C GLN A 190 -17.92 -15.44 -14.04
N ILE A 191 -17.08 -16.34 -13.51
CA ILE A 191 -15.69 -16.56 -13.94
C ILE A 191 -15.45 -18.08 -14.00
N ASP A 192 -15.93 -18.71 -15.07
CA ASP A 192 -15.93 -20.17 -15.16
C ASP A 192 -14.76 -20.76 -15.97
N LEU A 193 -13.68 -19.99 -16.19
CA LEU A 193 -12.61 -20.40 -17.08
C LEU A 193 -11.24 -20.01 -16.53
N LEU A 194 -10.46 -21.05 -16.17
CA LEU A 194 -9.01 -20.97 -16.17
C LEU A 194 -8.56 -20.33 -17.49
N SER A 195 -7.72 -19.31 -17.41
CA SER A 195 -7.27 -18.55 -18.56
C SER A 195 -6.60 -19.50 -19.56
N PRO A 196 -6.90 -19.42 -20.87
CA PRO A 196 -6.22 -20.24 -21.87
C PRO A 196 -4.71 -19.99 -21.97
N ALA A 197 -4.19 -18.99 -21.25
CA ALA A 197 -2.76 -18.66 -21.18
C ALA A 197 -1.99 -19.33 -20.04
N GLY A 198 -2.65 -20.06 -19.12
CA GLY A 198 -2.00 -20.65 -17.94
C GLY A 198 -1.74 -19.63 -16.84
#